data_AF-A0A969DIV6-F1
#
_entry.id   AF-A0A969DIV6-F1
#
_cell.length_a   1.000
_cell.length_b   1.000
_cell.length_c   1.000
_cell.angle_alpha   90.00
_cell.angle_beta   90.00
_cell.angle_gamma   90.00
#
_symmetry.space_group_name_H-M   'P 1'
#
loop_
_entity.id
_entity.type
_entity.pdbx_description
1 polymer ?
#
loop_
_entity_poly.entity_id
_entity_poly.type
_entity_poly.pdbx_seq_one_letter_code
_entity_poly.pdbx_strand_id
1 'polypeptide(L)'
;MNNEFQPVNDGEIISLNHKEIGRHLSLPTNGFTEIQIKSEQFIKLIKRRLNIRDAKGQTLFKEGISCEVFKSGATGLQKGRLRAKLFIEFCPDELTSDYKEFQQDEYL
;
A
#
# COMPACT_ATOMS: atom_id res chain seq x y z
N MET A 1 15.87 12.65 14.14
CA MET A 1 14.76 11.68 14.08
C MET A 1 14.03 11.91 12.77
N ASN A 2 14.15 11.00 11.80
CA ASN A 2 13.33 11.07 10.60
C ASN A 2 12.26 9.98 10.70
N ASN A 3 11.24 10.25 11.53
CA ASN A 3 9.98 9.49 11.57
C ASN A 3 9.12 9.88 10.35
N GLU A 4 9.72 9.80 9.18
CA GLU A 4 9.14 10.26 7.93
C GLU A 4 8.77 9.05 7.08
N PHE A 5 7.50 8.99 6.71
CA PHE A 5 7.01 8.00 5.76
C PHE A 5 7.54 8.34 4.37
N GLN A 6 8.09 7.34 3.70
CA GLN A 6 8.61 7.44 2.34
C GLN A 6 7.88 6.47 1.42
N PRO A 7 7.59 6.85 0.17
CA PRO A 7 6.89 5.99 -0.77
C PRO A 7 7.72 4.75 -1.11
N VAL A 8 7.06 3.59 -1.13
CA VAL A 8 7.63 2.29 -1.53
C VAL A 8 7.40 2.10 -3.02
N ASN A 9 8.47 1.82 -3.76
CA ASN A 9 8.42 1.62 -5.22
C ASN A 9 7.82 0.25 -5.57
N ASP A 10 7.16 0.15 -6.73
CA ASP A 10 6.42 -1.05 -7.19
C ASP A 10 7.25 -2.36 -7.18
N GLY A 11 8.56 -2.27 -7.39
CA GLY A 11 9.48 -3.42 -7.44
C GLY A 11 10.01 -3.88 -6.08
N GLU A 12 9.84 -3.07 -5.03
CA GLU A 12 10.37 -3.35 -3.70
C GLU A 12 9.61 -4.50 -3.04
N ILE A 13 10.34 -5.34 -2.30
CA ILE A 13 9.79 -6.47 -1.57
C ILE A 13 9.49 -6.01 -0.15
N ILE A 14 8.24 -6.20 0.27
CA ILE A 14 7.83 -5.98 1.66
C ILE A 14 7.66 -7.34 2.35
N SER A 15 8.15 -7.42 3.58
CA SER A 15 7.92 -8.56 4.47
C SER A 15 6.77 -8.24 5.40
N LEU A 16 5.74 -9.06 5.39
CA LEU A 16 4.51 -8.83 6.12
C LEU A 16 4.30 -9.95 7.14
N ASN A 17 4.12 -9.58 8.39
CA ASN A 17 3.69 -10.51 9.41
C ASN A 17 2.27 -11.02 9.10
N HIS A 18 2.08 -12.33 9.03
CA HIS A 18 0.77 -12.89 8.72
C HIS A 18 -0.26 -12.65 9.81
N LYS A 19 0.11 -12.79 11.08
CA LYS A 19 -0.82 -12.63 12.20
C LYS A 19 -1.40 -11.22 12.25
N GLU A 20 -0.58 -10.23 11.90
CA GLU A 20 -0.94 -8.81 11.95
C GLU A 20 -1.59 -8.30 10.66
N ILE A 21 -1.05 -8.66 9.49
CA ILE A 21 -1.49 -8.10 8.20
C ILE A 21 -2.04 -9.19 7.29
N GLY A 22 -1.29 -10.27 7.09
CA GLY A 22 -1.63 -11.31 6.11
C GLY A 22 -3.01 -11.94 6.33
N ARG A 23 -3.43 -12.13 7.58
CA ARG A 23 -4.75 -12.67 7.96
C ARG A 23 -5.89 -11.79 7.47
N HIS A 24 -5.78 -10.47 7.60
CA HIS A 24 -6.82 -9.52 7.18
C HIS A 24 -7.04 -9.52 5.66
N LEU A 25 -6.01 -9.91 4.91
CA LEU A 25 -6.06 -10.02 3.45
C LEU A 25 -6.26 -11.47 2.98
N SER A 26 -6.43 -12.40 3.93
CA SER A 26 -6.48 -13.86 3.74
C SER A 26 -5.36 -14.37 2.83
N LEU A 27 -4.14 -13.90 3.08
CA LEU A 27 -2.95 -14.43 2.41
C LEU A 27 -2.63 -15.83 2.96
N PRO A 28 -2.22 -16.78 2.10
CA PRO A 28 -1.81 -18.09 2.55
C PRO A 28 -0.50 -17.98 3.34
N THR A 29 -0.41 -18.67 4.48
CA THR A 29 0.84 -18.74 5.26
C THR A 29 1.78 -19.81 4.75
N ASN A 30 1.24 -20.89 4.18
CA ASN A 30 2.00 -22.13 3.93
C ASN A 30 2.85 -22.57 5.14
N GLY A 31 2.42 -22.23 6.37
CA GLY A 31 3.17 -22.48 7.61
C GLY A 31 4.20 -21.41 8.02
N PHE A 32 4.43 -20.37 7.21
CA PHE A 32 5.34 -19.27 7.50
C PHE A 32 4.66 -18.11 8.24
N THR A 33 5.39 -17.49 9.16
CA THR A 33 4.97 -16.29 9.90
C THR A 33 5.05 -15.04 9.04
N GLU A 34 6.07 -14.97 8.18
CA GLU A 34 6.37 -13.84 7.29
C GLU A 34 5.90 -14.16 5.87
N ILE A 35 5.35 -13.17 5.18
CA ILE A 35 5.00 -13.24 3.76
C ILE A 35 5.76 -12.17 3.02
N GLN A 36 6.58 -12.60 2.06
CA GLN A 36 7.30 -11.71 1.15
C GLN A 36 6.48 -11.49 -0.11
N ILE A 37 6.27 -10.23 -0.47
CA ILE A 37 5.49 -9.85 -1.63
C ILE A 37 6.00 -8.55 -2.23
N LYS A 38 5.92 -8.38 -3.55
CA LYS A 38 6.21 -7.08 -4.17
C LYS A 38 5.15 -6.06 -3.76
N SER A 39 5.55 -4.83 -3.49
CA SER A 39 4.65 -3.72 -3.13
C SER A 39 3.49 -3.58 -4.13
N GLU A 40 3.76 -3.69 -5.45
CA GLU A 40 2.71 -3.63 -6.47
C GLU A 40 1.69 -4.77 -6.37
N GLN A 41 2.12 -5.96 -5.95
CA GLN A 41 1.27 -7.14 -5.80
C GLN A 41 0.41 -6.98 -4.55
N PHE A 42 0.97 -6.41 -3.48
CA PHE A 42 0.23 -6.04 -2.28
C PHE A 42 -0.86 -4.99 -2.57
N ILE A 43 -0.52 -3.93 -3.31
CA ILE A 43 -1.50 -2.93 -3.79
C ILE A 43 -2.62 -3.61 -4.60
N LYS A 44 -2.28 -4.52 -5.51
CA LYS A 44 -3.28 -5.27 -6.31
C LYS A 44 -4.18 -6.12 -5.40
N LEU A 45 -3.64 -6.75 -4.36
CA LEU A 45 -4.41 -7.53 -3.39
C LEU A 45 -5.38 -6.66 -2.59
N ILE A 46 -4.93 -5.52 -2.07
CA ILE A 46 -5.81 -4.58 -1.35
C ILE A 46 -6.94 -4.10 -2.26
N LYS A 47 -6.62 -3.67 -3.50
CA LYS A 47 -7.64 -3.24 -4.47
C LYS A 47 -8.66 -4.34 -4.77
N ARG A 48 -8.21 -5.60 -4.91
CA ARG A 48 -9.09 -6.77 -5.10
C ARG A 48 -9.96 -7.05 -3.88
N ARG A 49 -9.43 -6.86 -2.66
CA ARG A 49 -10.19 -7.06 -1.42
C ARG A 49 -11.27 -6.01 -1.21
N LEU A 50 -10.97 -4.75 -1.51
CA LEU A 50 -11.96 -3.67 -1.44
C LEU A 50 -13.05 -3.83 -2.50
N ASN A 51 -12.70 -4.30 -3.71
CA ASN A 51 -13.61 -4.59 -4.83
C ASN A 51 -14.73 -3.55 -5.05
N ILE A 52 -14.42 -2.25 -4.89
CA ILE A 52 -15.41 -1.19 -4.99
C ILE A 52 -15.76 -0.98 -6.46
N ARG A 53 -17.02 -1.28 -6.81
CA ARG A 53 -17.58 -1.20 -8.16
C ARG A 53 -18.93 -0.52 -8.16
N ASP A 54 -19.27 0.12 -9.28
CA ASP A 54 -20.62 0.64 -9.50
C ASP A 54 -21.54 -0.40 -10.17
N ALA A 55 -22.81 -0.01 -10.38
CA ALA A 55 -23.81 -0.85 -11.04
C ALA A 55 -23.46 -1.21 -12.50
N LYS A 56 -22.51 -0.51 -13.13
CA LYS A 56 -22.01 -0.77 -14.48
C LYS A 56 -20.72 -1.60 -14.47
N GLY A 57 -20.26 -2.02 -13.29
CA GLY A 57 -19.03 -2.79 -13.11
C GLY A 57 -17.73 -1.98 -13.17
N GLN A 58 -17.79 -0.65 -13.26
CA GLN A 58 -16.62 0.23 -13.29
C GLN A 58 -15.95 0.23 -11.92
N THR A 59 -14.61 0.25 -11.90
CA THR A 59 -13.84 0.12 -10.66
C THR A 59 -13.38 1.48 -10.14
N LEU A 60 -13.41 1.67 -8.82
CA LEU A 60 -12.90 2.90 -8.17
C LEU A 60 -11.41 3.14 -8.49
N PHE A 61 -10.64 2.08 -8.70
CA PHE A 61 -9.18 2.15 -8.83
C PHE A 61 -8.65 2.18 -10.27
N LYS A 62 -9.52 2.17 -11.29
CA LYS A 62 -9.11 2.21 -12.70
C LYS A 62 -9.90 3.23 -13.51
N GLU A 63 -11.13 2.92 -13.90
CA GLU A 63 -11.99 3.81 -14.71
C GLU A 63 -12.59 4.96 -13.89
N GLY A 64 -12.71 4.76 -12.57
CA GLY A 64 -13.44 5.63 -11.66
C GLY A 64 -14.95 5.35 -11.70
N ILE A 65 -15.66 5.82 -10.68
CA ILE A 65 -17.11 5.62 -10.51
C ILE A 65 -17.82 6.96 -10.64
N SER A 66 -18.98 6.97 -11.31
CA SER A 66 -19.82 8.16 -11.41
C SER A 66 -20.20 8.69 -10.03
N CYS A 67 -19.99 9.98 -9.81
CA CYS A 67 -20.29 10.64 -8.55
C CYS A 67 -20.63 12.12 -8.76
N GLU A 68 -21.07 12.76 -7.69
CA GLU A 68 -21.23 14.20 -7.57
C GLU A 68 -20.36 14.70 -6.42
N VAL A 69 -19.62 15.79 -6.63
CA VAL A 69 -18.72 16.36 -5.62
C VAL A 69 -18.97 17.84 -5.46
N PHE A 70 -19.03 18.30 -4.21
CA PHE A 70 -18.85 19.70 -3.85
C PHE A 70 -17.36 19.98 -3.72
N LYS A 71 -16.76 20.54 -4.77
CA LYS A 71 -15.36 20.98 -4.72
C LYS A 71 -15.27 22.30 -3.98
N SER A 72 -14.20 22.50 -3.20
CA SER A 72 -13.89 23.81 -2.64
C SER A 72 -13.78 24.86 -3.75
N GLY A 73 -14.44 26.00 -3.58
CA GLY A 73 -14.53 27.06 -4.58
C GLY A 73 -15.54 26.81 -5.72
N ALA A 74 -16.29 25.69 -5.71
CA ALA A 74 -17.35 25.46 -6.68
C ALA A 74 -18.65 26.18 -6.28
N THR A 75 -19.33 26.78 -7.25
CA THR A 75 -20.64 27.43 -7.07
C THR A 75 -21.80 26.43 -6.92
N GLY A 76 -21.53 25.12 -6.93
CA GLY A 76 -22.55 24.09 -6.85
C GLY A 76 -22.00 22.67 -6.99
N LEU A 77 -22.92 21.70 -7.02
CA LEU A 77 -22.61 20.28 -7.14
C LEU A 77 -22.12 19.94 -8.56
N GLN A 78 -20.98 19.27 -8.67
CA GLN A 78 -20.39 18.90 -9.96
C GLN A 78 -20.49 17.39 -10.19
N LYS A 79 -21.15 16.99 -11.29
CA LYS A 79 -21.15 15.61 -11.79
C LYS A 79 -19.79 15.26 -12.39
N GLY A 80 -19.30 14.06 -12.11
CA GLY A 80 -18.02 13.57 -12.63
C GLY A 80 -17.76 12.11 -12.32
N ARG A 81 -16.47 11.76 -12.22
CA ARG A 81 -16.01 10.43 -11.82
C ARG A 81 -14.99 10.54 -10.69
N LEU A 82 -15.19 9.73 -9.65
CA LEU A 82 -14.24 9.57 -8.56
C LEU A 82 -13.30 8.41 -8.87
N ARG A 83 -11.99 8.64 -8.81
CA ARG A 83 -10.97 7.59 -8.93
C ARG A 83 -10.01 7.67 -7.76
N ALA A 84 -9.82 6.56 -7.06
CA ALA A 84 -8.87 6.47 -5.96
C ALA A 84 -7.51 5.92 -6.44
N LYS A 85 -6.43 6.43 -5.84
CA LYS A 85 -5.08 5.85 -5.94
C LYS A 85 -4.71 5.28 -4.58
N LEU A 86 -3.98 4.18 -4.60
CA LEU A 86 -3.41 3.54 -3.41
C LEU A 86 -1.91 3.51 -3.61
N PHE A 87 -1.16 3.96 -2.61
CA PHE A 87 0.29 3.92 -2.52
C PHE A 87 0.65 3.35 -1.14
N ILE A 88 1.84 2.76 -1.03
CA ILE A 88 2.39 2.25 0.22
C ILE A 88 3.52 3.19 0.63
N GLU A 89 3.60 3.51 1.90
CA GLU A 89 4.72 4.23 2.48
C GLU A 89 5.33 3.42 3.61
N PHE A 90 6.63 3.59 3.81
CA PHE A 90 7.40 2.90 4.83
C PHE A 90 8.17 3.93 5.66
N CYS A 91 8.19 3.74 6.97
CA CYS A 91 8.97 4.52 7.91
C CYS A 91 9.97 3.56 8.56
N PRO A 92 11.28 3.63 8.23
CA PRO A 92 12.27 2.80 8.88
C PRO A 92 12.45 3.20 10.34
N ASP A 93 12.55 2.22 11.24
CA ASP A 93 13.07 2.46 12.59
C ASP A 93 14.58 2.75 12.53
N GLU A 94 15.11 3.45 13.55
CA GLU A 94 16.56 3.61 13.66
C GLU A 94 17.23 2.23 13.74
N LEU A 95 18.25 2.00 12.91
CA LEU A 95 19.07 0.79 13.01
C LEU A 95 19.62 0.71 14.44
N THR A 96 19.21 -0.32 15.20
CA THR A 96 19.87 -0.68 16.45
C THR A 96 21.35 -0.94 16.17
N SER A 97 22.22 -0.55 17.11
CA SER A 97 23.69 -0.56 16.97
C SER A 97 24.29 -1.83 16.39
N ASP A 98 23.62 -2.96 16.59
CA ASP A 98 24.07 -4.30 16.18
C ASP A 98 24.20 -4.45 14.65
N TYR A 99 23.53 -3.62 13.85
CA TYR A 99 23.66 -3.61 12.39
C TYR A 99 24.69 -2.60 11.85
N LYS A 100 25.28 -1.76 12.72
CA LYS A 100 26.32 -0.81 12.31
C LYS A 100 27.72 -1.45 12.27
N GLU A 101 27.97 -2.52 13.02
CA GLU A 101 29.25 -3.24 13.00
C GLU A 101 29.47 -4.03 11.69
N PHE A 102 28.44 -4.66 11.14
CA PHE A 102 28.57 -5.48 9.91
C PHE A 102 28.86 -4.70 8.63
N GLN A 103 28.74 -3.37 8.61
CA GLN A 103 29.10 -2.56 7.44
C GLN A 103 30.56 -2.06 7.46
N GLN A 104 31.29 -2.20 8.57
CA GLN A 104 32.69 -1.78 8.65
C GLN A 104 33.68 -2.87 8.23
N ASP A 105 33.29 -4.15 8.30
CA ASP A 105 34.17 -5.28 7.98
C ASP A 105 34.27 -5.62 6.48
N GLU A 106 33.52 -4.95 5.60
CA GLU A 106 33.62 -5.13 4.14
C GLU A 106 34.67 -4.20 3.47
N TYR A 107 35.43 -3.43 4.26
CA TYR A 107 36.48 -2.52 3.79
C TYR A 107 37.82 -2.68 4.54
N LEU A 108 38.22 -3.92 4.86
CA LEU A 108 39.56 -4.26 5.37
C LEU A 108 40.20 -5.42 4.61
#